data_AF-A0A534S9V2-F1
#
_entry.id   AF-A0A534S9V2-F1
#
_cell.length_a   1.000
_cell.length_b   1.000
_cell.length_c   1.000
_cell.angle_alpha   90.00
_cell.angle_beta   90.00
_cell.angle_gamma   90.00
#
_symmetry.space_group_name_H-M   'P 1'
#
loop_
_entity.id
_entity.type
_entity.pdbx_description
1 polymer ?
#
loop_
_entity_poly.entity_id
_entity_poly.type
_entity_poly.pdbx_seq_one_letter_code
_entity_poly.pdbx_strand_id
1 'polypeptide(L)'
;MERAHTASAFLRRLHPWLGKAVHARWSVRRTFYQREIDALLMALQAHDGHLSPELRLRLEGLLGRLYREWFPRTWRKDPTYAEVIADFRWWLGVAERWSEPAPRPPRRRTVREPVANQPKRLLRMLSLPLDCTERRFVTAWRRFLKSNHPDLNPDQTPEERRRFAEAVGLWRR
;
A
#
# COMPACT_ATOMS: atom_id res chain seq x y z
N MET A 1 13.82 -33.24 10.16
CA MET A 1 12.88 -33.71 9.11
C MET A 1 11.76 -32.69 8.99
N GLU A 2 11.44 -32.25 7.79
CA GLU A 2 10.33 -31.34 7.55
C GLU A 2 9.00 -32.11 7.62
N ARG A 3 8.00 -31.58 8.33
CA ARG A 3 6.70 -32.22 8.51
C ARG A 3 5.71 -31.66 7.50
N ALA A 4 4.77 -32.48 7.02
CA ALA A 4 3.80 -32.08 5.99
C ALA A 4 2.96 -30.86 6.40
N HIS A 5 2.62 -30.73 7.69
CA HIS A 5 1.90 -29.57 8.21
C HIS A 5 2.71 -28.27 8.13
N THR A 6 4.04 -28.33 8.33
CA THR A 6 4.92 -27.15 8.29
C THR A 6 5.04 -26.64 6.85
N ALA A 7 5.23 -27.56 5.90
CA ALA A 7 5.25 -27.24 4.47
C ALA A 7 3.88 -26.68 4.00
N SER A 8 2.78 -27.30 4.43
CA SER A 8 1.42 -26.79 4.14
C SER A 8 1.21 -25.37 4.66
N ALA A 9 1.57 -25.11 5.92
CA ALA A 9 1.42 -23.78 6.52
C ALA A 9 2.26 -22.73 5.78
N PHE A 10 3.48 -23.08 5.39
CA PHE A 10 4.35 -22.21 4.60
C PHE A 10 3.74 -21.89 3.23
N LEU A 11 3.31 -22.91 2.47
CA LEU A 11 2.70 -22.72 1.15
C LEU A 11 1.42 -21.88 1.22
N ARG A 12 0.58 -22.07 2.25
CA ARG A 12 -0.62 -21.25 2.47
C ARG A 12 -0.30 -19.78 2.69
N ARG A 13 0.80 -19.47 3.40
CA ARG A 13 1.26 -18.09 3.57
C ARG A 13 1.83 -17.50 2.29
N LEU A 14 2.51 -18.31 1.48
CA LEU A 14 3.12 -17.88 0.22
C LEU A 14 2.09 -17.65 -0.91
N HIS A 15 1.06 -18.49 -0.98
CA HIS A 15 0.11 -18.53 -2.09
C HIS A 15 -0.53 -17.17 -2.46
N PRO A 16 -1.04 -16.35 -1.50
CA PRO A 16 -1.67 -15.07 -1.82
C PRO A 16 -0.72 -14.05 -2.46
N TRP A 17 0.59 -14.23 -2.26
CA TRP A 17 1.60 -13.29 -2.73
C TRP A 17 2.03 -13.51 -4.17
N LEU A 18 1.74 -14.69 -4.76
CA LEU A 18 1.98 -14.94 -6.18
C LEU A 18 1.29 -13.92 -7.10
N GLY A 19 0.13 -13.40 -6.69
CA GLY A 19 -0.61 -12.37 -7.42
C GLY A 19 -0.17 -10.93 -7.10
N LYS A 20 0.53 -10.72 -5.99
CA LYS A 20 0.87 -9.39 -5.44
C LYS A 20 2.35 -9.05 -5.58
N ALA A 21 3.21 -9.99 -5.92
CA ALA A 21 4.63 -9.75 -6.12
C ALA A 21 4.86 -8.84 -7.34
N VAL A 22 5.35 -7.62 -7.06
CA VAL A 22 5.41 -6.52 -8.04
C VAL A 22 6.66 -6.57 -8.93
N HIS A 23 7.65 -7.43 -8.63
CA HIS A 23 9.01 -7.24 -9.15
C HIS A 23 9.57 -8.26 -10.14
N ALA A 24 8.79 -9.23 -10.63
CA ALA A 24 9.34 -10.22 -11.57
C ALA A 24 8.65 -10.18 -12.94
N ARG A 25 9.45 -10.05 -14.01
CA ARG A 25 9.08 -10.62 -15.32
C ARG A 25 9.14 -12.14 -15.15
N TRP A 26 7.97 -12.72 -14.91
CA TRP A 26 7.83 -14.17 -14.76
C TRP A 26 8.21 -14.84 -16.08
N SER A 27 9.13 -15.80 -16.03
CA SER A 27 9.48 -16.60 -17.21
C SER A 27 8.41 -17.63 -17.53
N VAL A 28 7.63 -18.03 -16.53
CA VAL A 28 6.48 -18.94 -16.66
C VAL A 28 5.21 -18.19 -16.26
N ARG A 29 4.06 -18.55 -16.84
CA ARG A 29 2.79 -17.96 -16.42
C ARG A 29 2.57 -18.19 -14.92
N ARG A 30 2.19 -17.14 -14.19
CA ARG A 30 1.88 -17.21 -12.74
C ARG A 30 0.88 -18.33 -12.38
N THR A 31 -0.05 -18.61 -13.29
CA THR A 31 -1.05 -19.68 -13.13
C THR A 31 -0.43 -21.07 -13.00
N PHE A 32 0.77 -21.29 -13.55
CA PHE A 32 1.53 -22.52 -13.33
C PHE A 32 1.90 -22.68 -11.85
N TYR A 33 2.48 -21.64 -11.25
CA TYR A 33 2.88 -21.65 -9.84
C TYR A 33 1.69 -21.80 -8.90
N GLN A 34 0.57 -21.14 -9.20
CA GLN A 34 -0.66 -21.29 -8.42
C GLN A 34 -1.16 -22.73 -8.43
N ARG A 35 -1.30 -23.33 -9.63
CA ARG A 35 -1.74 -24.72 -9.79
C ARG A 35 -0.81 -25.72 -9.09
N GLU A 36 0.50 -25.51 -9.17
CA GLU A 36 1.47 -26.38 -8.49
C GLU A 36 1.39 -26.24 -6.96
N ILE A 37 1.21 -25.03 -6.42
CA ILE A 37 0.99 -24.84 -4.98
C ILE A 37 -0.31 -25.51 -4.54
N ASP A 38 -1.41 -25.33 -5.28
CA ASP A 38 -2.69 -25.97 -4.97
C ASP A 38 -2.59 -27.51 -4.97
N ALA A 39 -1.92 -28.07 -5.99
CA ALA A 39 -1.69 -29.52 -6.07
C ALA A 39 -0.82 -30.04 -4.91
N LEU A 40 0.23 -29.31 -4.52
CA LEU A 40 1.05 -29.65 -3.36
C LEU A 40 0.25 -29.57 -2.06
N LEU A 41 -0.57 -28.53 -1.87
CA LEU A 41 -1.41 -28.39 -0.68
C LEU A 41 -2.40 -29.56 -0.56
N MET A 42 -3.03 -29.97 -1.65
CA MET A 42 -3.90 -31.15 -1.69
C MET A 42 -3.13 -32.43 -1.32
N ALA A 43 -1.96 -32.64 -1.91
CA ALA A 43 -1.15 -33.82 -1.63
C ALA A 43 -0.63 -33.86 -0.18
N LEU A 44 -0.27 -32.70 0.39
CA LEU A 44 0.17 -32.58 1.78
C LEU A 44 -0.97 -32.78 2.78
N GLN A 45 -2.21 -32.43 2.43
CA GLN A 45 -3.38 -32.71 3.25
C GLN A 45 -3.70 -34.20 3.34
N ALA A 46 -3.39 -34.97 2.28
CA ALA A 46 -3.57 -36.42 2.27
C ALA A 46 -2.50 -37.18 3.08
N HIS A 47 -1.47 -36.49 3.60
CA HIS A 47 -0.34 -37.11 4.31
C HIS A 47 -0.32 -36.69 5.79
N ASP A 48 -0.69 -37.61 6.69
CA ASP A 48 -0.59 -37.43 8.14
C ASP A 48 0.80 -37.81 8.67
N GLY A 49 1.83 -37.03 8.30
CA GLY A 49 3.16 -37.25 8.87
C GLY A 49 4.32 -36.56 8.19
N HIS A 50 5.40 -37.33 7.99
CA HIS A 50 6.60 -36.87 7.30
C HIS A 50 6.34 -36.73 5.81
N LEU A 51 7.00 -35.76 5.19
CA LEU A 51 6.99 -35.61 3.73
C LEU A 51 7.58 -36.86 3.09
N SER A 52 6.86 -37.45 2.14
CA SER A 52 7.45 -38.46 1.26
C SER A 52 8.63 -37.83 0.49
N PRO A 53 9.67 -38.61 0.15
CA PRO A 53 10.82 -38.09 -0.59
C PRO A 53 10.43 -37.42 -1.92
N GLU A 54 9.41 -37.95 -2.59
CA GLU A 54 8.88 -37.40 -3.83
C GLU A 54 8.21 -36.05 -3.63
N LEU A 55 7.35 -35.92 -2.61
CA LEU A 55 6.71 -34.65 -2.26
C LEU A 55 7.73 -33.60 -1.85
N ARG A 56 8.75 -34.01 -1.11
CA ARG A 56 9.86 -33.14 -0.74
C ARG A 56 10.61 -32.65 -1.98
N LEU A 57 10.98 -33.54 -2.89
CA LEU A 57 11.67 -33.17 -4.13
C LEU A 57 10.82 -32.21 -4.98
N ARG A 58 9.51 -32.45 -5.08
CA ARG A 58 8.59 -31.58 -5.81
C ARG A 58 8.49 -30.19 -5.16
N LEU A 59 8.42 -30.13 -3.83
CA LEU A 59 8.45 -28.87 -3.08
C LEU A 59 9.77 -28.11 -3.28
N GLU A 60 10.90 -28.80 -3.15
CA GLU A 60 12.24 -28.23 -3.37
C GLU A 60 12.38 -27.68 -4.80
N GLY A 61 11.93 -28.44 -5.81
CA GLY A 61 11.97 -28.03 -7.22
C GLY A 61 11.03 -26.86 -7.54
N LEU A 62 9.84 -26.81 -6.94
CA LEU A 62 8.93 -25.68 -7.07
C LEU A 62 9.55 -24.41 -6.48
N LEU A 63 10.01 -24.49 -5.22
CA LEU A 63 10.54 -23.33 -4.52
C LEU A 63 11.86 -22.84 -5.13
N GLY A 64 12.72 -23.74 -5.62
CA GLY A 64 13.93 -23.37 -6.34
C GLY A 64 13.64 -22.62 -7.65
N ARG A 65 12.64 -23.04 -8.42
CA ARG A 65 12.20 -22.30 -9.62
C ARG A 65 11.61 -20.95 -9.26
N LEU A 66 10.70 -20.95 -8.29
CA LEU A 66 10.04 -19.74 -7.83
C LEU A 66 11.05 -18.71 -7.31
N TYR A 67 12.07 -19.16 -6.58
CA TYR A 67 13.12 -18.32 -6.04
C TYR A 67 13.91 -17.57 -7.13
N ARG A 68 14.23 -18.26 -8.24
CA ARG A 68 14.94 -17.66 -9.39
C ARG A 68 14.12 -16.59 -10.12
N GLU A 69 12.80 -16.67 -10.03
CA GLU A 69 11.91 -15.66 -10.59
C GLU A 69 11.64 -14.51 -9.61
N TRP A 70 11.53 -14.81 -8.31
CA TRP A 70 11.13 -13.84 -7.29
C TRP A 70 12.28 -12.98 -6.78
N PHE A 71 13.47 -13.57 -6.61
CA PHE A 71 14.65 -12.88 -6.11
C PHE A 71 15.60 -12.54 -7.27
N PRO A 72 16.28 -11.38 -7.23
CA PRO A 72 17.29 -11.04 -8.22
C PRO A 72 18.39 -12.09 -8.29
N ARG A 73 18.96 -12.31 -9.50
CA ARG A 73 20.09 -13.24 -9.69
C ARG A 73 21.33 -12.87 -8.87
N THR A 74 21.46 -11.61 -8.44
CA THR A 74 22.53 -11.12 -7.59
C THR A 74 22.33 -11.41 -6.10
N TRP A 75 21.15 -11.92 -5.71
CA TRP A 75 20.82 -12.17 -4.31
C TRP A 75 21.65 -13.31 -3.71
N ARG A 76 21.64 -14.47 -4.36
CA ARG A 76 22.54 -15.62 -4.08
C ARG A 76 22.84 -16.35 -5.38
N LYS A 77 24.08 -16.85 -5.52
CA LYS A 77 24.54 -17.54 -6.74
C LYS A 77 23.99 -18.96 -6.84
N ASP A 78 24.22 -19.78 -5.81
CA ASP A 78 23.79 -21.19 -5.75
C ASP A 78 23.21 -21.51 -4.36
N PRO A 79 21.98 -21.05 -4.05
CA PRO A 79 21.40 -21.22 -2.73
C PRO A 79 21.00 -22.67 -2.46
N THR A 80 21.30 -23.14 -1.25
CA THR A 80 20.77 -24.39 -0.71
C THR A 80 19.26 -24.27 -0.44
N TYR A 81 18.57 -25.40 -0.32
CA TYR A 81 17.14 -25.40 0.00
C TYR A 81 16.82 -24.66 1.32
N ALA A 82 17.68 -24.81 2.34
CA ALA A 82 17.51 -24.12 3.61
C ALA A 82 17.60 -22.60 3.46
N GLU A 83 18.50 -22.10 2.62
CA GLU A 83 18.62 -20.67 2.32
C GLU A 83 17.43 -20.14 1.54
N VAL A 84 16.93 -20.90 0.55
CA VAL A 84 15.71 -20.56 -0.18
C VAL A 84 14.53 -20.40 0.79
N ILE A 85 14.35 -21.34 1.72
CA ILE A 85 13.31 -21.27 2.74
C ILE A 85 13.50 -20.06 3.67
N ALA A 86 14.73 -19.79 4.11
CA ALA A 86 15.04 -18.67 4.99
C ALA A 86 14.69 -17.32 4.33
N ASP A 87 15.08 -17.15 3.08
CA ASP A 87 14.86 -15.92 2.33
C ASP A 87 13.37 -15.70 2.02
N PHE A 88 12.62 -16.76 1.66
CA PHE A 88 11.16 -16.66 1.55
C PHE A 88 10.48 -16.33 2.87
N ARG A 89 10.93 -16.92 4.00
CA ARG A 89 10.38 -16.60 5.33
C ARG A 89 10.63 -15.15 5.71
N TRP A 90 11.83 -14.64 5.44
CA TRP A 90 12.16 -13.23 5.62
C TRP A 90 11.25 -12.35 4.77
N TRP A 91 11.13 -12.65 3.47
CA TRP A 91 10.31 -11.89 2.53
C TRP A 91 8.84 -11.86 2.96
N LEU A 92 8.28 -13.02 3.37
CA LEU A 92 6.92 -13.10 3.89
C LEU A 92 6.73 -12.22 5.12
N GLY A 93 7.69 -12.21 6.05
CA GLY A 93 7.65 -11.33 7.22
C GLY A 93 7.66 -9.84 6.86
N VAL A 94 8.31 -9.45 5.76
CA VAL A 94 8.25 -8.07 5.24
C VAL A 94 6.90 -7.79 4.58
N ALA A 95 6.45 -8.69 3.70
CA ALA A 95 5.24 -8.54 2.91
C ALA A 95 3.98 -8.50 3.79
N GLU A 96 3.89 -9.37 4.80
CA GLU A 96 2.77 -9.41 5.75
C GLU A 96 2.62 -8.08 6.50
N ARG A 97 3.73 -7.45 6.91
CA ARG A 97 3.71 -6.11 7.53
C ARG A 97 3.21 -5.01 6.59
N TRP A 98 3.47 -5.12 5.29
CA TRP A 98 2.92 -4.16 4.31
C TRP A 98 1.42 -4.35 4.09
N SER A 99 0.88 -5.53 4.38
CA SER A 99 -0.56 -5.79 4.34
C SER A 99 -1.30 -5.47 5.63
N GLU A 100 -0.60 -5.14 6.72
CA GLU A 100 -1.24 -4.66 7.94
C GLU A 100 -1.91 -3.31 7.65
N PRO A 101 -3.24 -3.19 7.86
CA PRO A 101 -3.88 -1.89 7.76
C PRO A 101 -3.22 -0.97 8.78
N ALA A 102 -2.79 0.22 8.31
CA ALA A 102 -2.19 1.23 9.20
C ALA A 102 -3.08 1.35 10.46
N PRO A 103 -2.47 1.39 11.67
CA PRO A 103 -3.24 1.46 12.90
C PRO A 103 -4.23 2.61 12.78
N ARG A 104 -5.53 2.31 12.93
CA ARG A 104 -6.58 3.32 12.82
C ARG A 104 -6.19 4.46 13.76
N PRO A 105 -6.07 5.70 13.25
CA PRO A 105 -5.70 6.81 14.12
C PRO A 105 -6.70 6.84 15.27
N PRO A 106 -6.25 7.04 16.52
CA PRO A 106 -7.15 7.10 17.66
C PRO A 106 -8.23 8.14 17.34
N ARG A 107 -9.50 7.78 17.60
CA ARG A 107 -10.64 8.70 17.46
C ARG A 107 -10.26 9.99 18.18
N ARG A 108 -9.99 11.06 17.42
CA ARG A 108 -9.77 12.38 18.00
C ARG A 108 -10.99 12.67 18.86
N ARG A 109 -10.78 12.86 20.16
CA ARG A 109 -11.77 13.52 21.03
C ARG A 109 -12.21 14.77 20.28
N THR A 110 -13.51 14.97 20.14
CA THR A 110 -14.12 16.20 19.61
C THR A 110 -13.76 17.35 20.53
N VAL A 111 -12.55 17.88 20.37
CA VAL A 111 -12.20 19.22 20.82
C VAL A 111 -13.11 20.14 20.01
N ARG A 112 -13.90 20.99 20.69
CA ARG A 112 -14.71 22.01 20.02
C ARG A 112 -13.82 22.72 19.00
N GLU A 113 -14.15 22.61 17.72
CA GLU A 113 -13.33 23.20 16.66
C GLU A 113 -13.25 24.72 16.91
N PRO A 114 -12.04 25.30 16.92
CA PRO A 114 -11.89 26.74 17.11
C PRO A 114 -12.56 27.48 15.95
N VAL A 115 -13.19 28.61 16.27
CA VAL A 115 -13.70 29.54 15.27
C VAL A 115 -12.52 30.11 14.51
N ALA A 116 -12.65 30.24 13.18
CA ALA A 116 -11.62 30.81 12.33
C ALA A 116 -11.40 32.27 12.71
N ASN A 117 -10.23 32.58 13.28
CA ASN A 117 -9.82 33.95 13.57
C ASN A 117 -9.37 34.63 12.26
N GLN A 118 -10.33 35.07 11.44
CA GLN A 118 -10.09 35.64 10.11
C GLN A 118 -10.85 36.96 9.94
N PRO A 119 -10.34 37.90 9.12
CA PRO A 119 -11.02 39.17 8.88
C PRO A 119 -12.45 38.97 8.34
N LYS A 120 -13.43 39.70 8.88
CA LYS A 120 -14.85 39.63 8.44
C LYS A 120 -15.01 39.82 6.93
N ARG A 121 -14.18 40.68 6.34
CA ARG A 121 -14.13 40.95 4.90
C ARG A 121 -13.72 39.72 4.10
N LEU A 122 -12.72 38.97 4.56
CA LEU A 122 -12.26 37.74 3.92
C LEU A 122 -13.34 36.64 4.02
N LEU A 123 -13.98 36.50 5.18
CA LEU A 123 -15.08 35.53 5.34
C LEU A 123 -16.25 35.85 4.39
N ARG A 124 -16.62 37.13 4.24
CA ARG A 124 -17.65 37.56 3.26
C ARG A 124 -17.24 37.28 1.82
N MET A 125 -15.98 37.53 1.45
CA MET A 125 -15.48 37.24 0.09
C MET A 125 -15.57 35.76 -0.28
N LEU A 126 -15.41 34.88 0.71
CA LEU A 126 -15.53 33.42 0.58
C LEU A 126 -16.96 32.89 0.82
N SER A 127 -17.95 33.79 1.01
CA SER A 127 -19.33 33.44 1.35
C SER A 127 -19.44 32.53 2.59
N LEU A 128 -18.59 32.78 3.59
CA LEU A 128 -18.57 32.05 4.86
C LEU A 128 -19.25 32.85 5.98
N PRO A 129 -19.90 32.17 6.93
CA PRO A 129 -20.46 32.83 8.09
C PRO A 129 -19.36 33.30 9.05
N LEU A 130 -19.67 34.27 9.93
CA LEU A 130 -18.69 34.88 10.83
C LEU A 130 -18.22 33.94 11.96
N ASP A 131 -19.00 32.91 12.27
CA ASP A 131 -18.73 31.85 13.25
C ASP A 131 -18.14 30.59 12.60
N CYS A 132 -17.64 30.71 11.36
CA CYS A 132 -17.07 29.59 10.62
C CYS A 132 -15.91 28.93 11.39
N THR A 133 -15.93 27.61 11.51
CA THR A 133 -14.83 26.80 12.05
C THR A 133 -13.57 26.92 11.19
N GLU A 134 -12.39 26.82 11.80
CA GLU A 134 -11.09 26.85 11.10
C GLU A 134 -11.03 25.85 9.93
N ARG A 135 -11.53 24.63 10.12
CA ARG A 135 -11.53 23.60 9.08
C ARG A 135 -12.36 23.97 7.86
N ARG A 136 -13.55 24.55 8.08
CA ARG A 136 -14.45 25.01 7.01
C ARG A 136 -13.84 26.20 6.26
N PHE A 137 -13.17 27.11 6.98
CA PHE A 137 -12.38 28.18 6.36
C PHE A 137 -11.27 27.63 5.48
N VAL A 138 -10.40 26.75 5.99
CA VAL A 138 -9.28 26.18 5.23
C VAL A 138 -9.75 25.45 3.96
N THR A 139 -10.87 24.74 4.05
CA THR A 139 -11.46 24.05 2.90
C THR A 139 -11.95 25.03 1.84
N ALA A 140 -12.68 26.07 2.24
CA ALA A 140 -13.14 27.10 1.34
C ALA A 140 -11.98 27.92 0.74
N TRP A 141 -10.94 28.20 1.54
CA TRP A 141 -9.73 28.88 1.11
C TRP A 141 -8.99 28.11 0.02
N ARG A 142 -8.79 26.80 0.19
CA ARG A 142 -8.17 25.95 -0.83
C ARG A 142 -8.97 25.93 -2.14
N ARG A 143 -10.31 25.89 -2.05
CA ARG A 143 -11.18 25.96 -3.23
C ARG A 143 -11.06 27.31 -3.92
N PHE A 144 -11.08 28.40 -3.15
CA PHE A 144 -10.90 29.75 -3.66
C PHE A 144 -9.56 29.91 -4.39
N LEU A 145 -8.46 29.46 -3.77
CA LEU A 145 -7.13 29.48 -4.40
C LEU A 145 -7.14 28.71 -5.72
N LYS A 146 -7.66 27.47 -5.73
CA LYS A 146 -7.69 26.65 -6.95
C LYS A 146 -8.49 27.30 -8.08
N SER A 147 -9.65 27.88 -7.76
CA SER A 147 -10.53 28.51 -8.75
C SER A 147 -10.10 29.90 -9.18
N ASN A 148 -9.27 30.59 -8.40
CA ASN A 148 -8.91 31.99 -8.67
C ASN A 148 -7.41 32.23 -8.87
N HIS A 149 -6.58 31.18 -8.87
CA HIS A 149 -5.13 31.33 -9.08
C HIS A 149 -4.85 31.85 -10.50
N PRO A 150 -4.03 32.91 -10.66
CA PRO A 150 -3.73 33.49 -11.97
C PRO A 150 -3.01 32.49 -12.90
N ASP A 151 -2.12 31.66 -12.36
CA ASP A 151 -1.43 30.62 -13.17
C ASP A 151 -2.37 29.50 -13.65
N LEU A 152 -3.50 29.29 -12.98
CA LEU A 152 -4.48 28.26 -13.36
C LEU A 152 -5.62 28.81 -14.21
N ASN A 153 -5.79 30.14 -14.26
CA ASN A 153 -6.88 30.82 -14.97
C ASN A 153 -6.34 32.07 -15.69
N PRO A 154 -5.69 31.91 -16.86
CA PRO A 154 -5.07 33.04 -17.57
C PRO A 154 -6.09 34.06 -18.07
N ASP A 155 -7.34 33.64 -18.32
CA ASP A 155 -8.42 34.45 -18.89
C ASP A 155 -9.14 35.36 -17.88
N GLN A 156 -8.67 35.39 -16.62
CA GLN A 156 -9.25 36.24 -15.59
C GLN A 156 -9.18 37.73 -15.93
N THR A 157 -10.30 38.41 -15.73
CA THR A 157 -10.40 39.86 -15.84
C THR A 157 -9.48 40.57 -14.82
N PRO A 158 -9.07 41.82 -15.09
CA PRO A 158 -8.29 42.61 -14.13
C PRO A 158 -8.96 42.75 -12.75
N GLU A 159 -10.29 42.76 -12.71
CA GLU A 159 -11.08 42.86 -11.48
C GLU A 159 -11.02 41.57 -10.66
N GLU A 160 -11.07 40.40 -11.29
CA GLU A 160 -10.91 39.10 -10.63
C GLU A 160 -9.50 38.93 -10.06
N ARG A 161 -8.48 39.38 -10.80
CA ARG A 161 -7.09 39.38 -10.32
C ARG A 161 -6.90 40.30 -9.12
N ARG A 162 -7.51 41.49 -9.12
CA ARG A 162 -7.52 42.41 -7.97
C ARG A 162 -8.21 41.78 -6.76
N ARG A 163 -9.37 41.13 -6.96
CA ARG A 163 -10.11 40.44 -5.91
C ARG A 163 -9.30 39.28 -5.30
N PHE A 164 -8.56 38.53 -6.11
CA PHE A 164 -7.64 37.50 -5.65
C PHE A 164 -6.49 38.08 -4.82
N ALA A 165 -5.82 39.12 -5.31
CA ALA A 165 -4.74 39.79 -4.59
C ALA A 165 -5.22 40.37 -3.24
N GLU A 166 -6.41 40.96 -3.22
CA GLU A 166 -7.04 41.46 -1.98
C GLU A 166 -7.29 40.34 -0.98
N ALA A 167 -7.86 39.21 -1.43
CA ALA A 167 -8.12 38.06 -0.56
C ALA A 167 -6.83 37.47 0.03
N VAL A 168 -5.77 37.35 -0.78
CA VAL A 168 -4.46 36.87 -0.33
C VAL A 168 -3.81 37.85 0.66
N GLY A 169 -3.96 39.16 0.42
CA GLY A 169 -3.48 40.20 1.32
C GLY A 169 -4.20 40.20 2.68
N LEU A 170 -5.50 39.91 2.71
CA LEU A 170 -6.28 39.78 3.94
C LEU A 170 -5.92 38.53 4.75
N TRP A 171 -5.49 37.45 4.11
CA TRP A 171 -5.10 36.22 4.82
C TRP A 171 -3.69 36.27 5.41
N ARG A 172 -2.78 37.04 4.81
CA ARG A 172 -1.38 37.18 5.28
C ARG A 172 -1.20 38.12 6.49
N ARG A 173 -2.25 38.83 6.90
CA ARG A 173 -2.27 39.76 8.04
C ARG A 173 -2.87 39.10 9.26
#